data_AF-N8ZTR9-F1
#
_entry.id   AF-N8ZTR9-F1
#
_cell.length_a   1.000
_cell.length_b   1.000
_cell.length_c   1.000
_cell.angle_alpha   90.00
_cell.angle_beta   90.00
_cell.angle_gamma   90.00
#
_symmetry.space_group_name_H-M   'P 1'
#
loop_
_entity.id
_entity.type
_entity.pdbx_description
1 polymer ?
#
loop_
_entity_poly.entity_id
_entity_poly.type
_entity_poly.pdbx_seq_one_letter_code
_entity_poly.pdbx_strand_id
1 'polypeptide(L)'
;MLNLLNNKVFMSVANTANGDVNSATRFYYNQKNGVVTATYSGGFVVKGSIIGKMLDEYNFEICYQHLTVAGELKAGHCKSKISLLDNDVIKIDETWKFLTGDQAEGTSELVEVVLN
;
A
#
# COMPACT_ATOMS: atom_id res chain seq x y z
N MET A 1 20.20 -1.93 3.89
CA MET A 1 18.72 -1.86 3.95
C MET A 1 18.15 -3.25 4.05
N LEU A 2 17.27 -3.48 5.03
CA LEU A 2 16.51 -4.72 5.18
C LEU A 2 15.56 -4.90 3.98
N ASN A 3 15.25 -6.15 3.63
CA ASN A 3 14.37 -6.47 2.50
C ASN A 3 12.97 -6.92 2.98
N LEU A 4 12.38 -6.14 3.89
CA LEU A 4 11.19 -6.52 4.67
C LEU A 4 9.95 -6.74 3.80
N LEU A 5 9.82 -6.02 2.68
CA LEU A 5 8.61 -6.05 1.85
C LEU A 5 8.67 -7.07 0.72
N ASN A 6 9.82 -7.73 0.52
CA ASN A 6 10.03 -8.58 -0.65
C ASN A 6 9.19 -9.86 -0.58
N ASN A 7 8.40 -10.11 -1.63
CA ASN A 7 7.48 -11.25 -1.73
C ASN A 7 6.46 -11.30 -0.58
N LYS A 8 6.10 -10.15 -0.03
CA LYS A 8 5.10 -10.04 1.03
C LYS A 8 3.76 -9.64 0.44
N VAL A 9 2.70 -10.16 1.05
CA VAL A 9 1.32 -9.83 0.70
C VAL A 9 0.69 -9.09 1.86
N PHE A 10 0.01 -8.00 1.57
CA PHE A 10 -0.66 -7.19 2.58
C PHE A 10 -2.15 -7.04 2.27
N MET A 11 -2.92 -6.83 3.32
CA MET A 11 -4.34 -6.51 3.29
C MET A 11 -4.59 -5.24 4.11
N SER A 12 -5.50 -4.39 3.65
CA SER A 12 -5.94 -3.23 4.44
C SER A 12 -6.86 -3.68 5.59
N VAL A 13 -6.48 -3.34 6.82
CA VAL A 13 -7.26 -3.62 8.04
C VAL A 13 -7.98 -2.39 8.57
N ALA A 14 -7.46 -1.20 8.24
CA ALA A 14 -8.12 0.07 8.49
C ALA A 14 -7.82 1.03 7.34
N ASN A 15 -8.79 1.89 7.03
CA ASN A 15 -8.65 2.97 6.06
C ASN A 15 -9.61 4.10 6.44
N THR A 16 -9.25 5.35 6.18
CA THR A 16 -10.21 6.45 6.30
C THR A 16 -11.38 6.25 5.33
N ALA A 17 -12.56 6.77 5.69
CA ALA A 17 -13.79 6.53 4.93
C ALA A 17 -13.74 6.97 3.45
N ASN A 18 -12.81 7.88 3.11
CA ASN A 18 -12.61 8.39 1.77
C ASN A 18 -11.58 7.60 0.95
N GLY A 19 -11.01 6.53 1.51
CA GLY A 19 -10.04 5.67 0.82
C GLY A 19 -10.72 4.54 0.04
N ASP A 20 -10.13 4.16 -1.09
CA ASP A 20 -10.70 3.15 -2.01
C ASP A 20 -10.35 1.69 -1.66
N VAL A 21 -9.51 1.46 -0.65
CA VAL A 21 -9.03 0.11 -0.30
C VAL A 21 -9.67 -0.39 0.99
N ASN A 22 -9.93 -1.69 1.05
CA ASN A 22 -10.55 -2.35 2.19
C ASN A 22 -9.98 -3.77 2.40
N SER A 23 -10.59 -4.55 3.30
CA SER A 23 -10.15 -5.92 3.61
C SER A 23 -10.26 -6.91 2.45
N ALA A 24 -10.92 -6.57 1.33
CA ALA A 24 -10.91 -7.36 0.11
C ALA A 24 -9.73 -7.03 -0.82
N THR A 25 -9.03 -5.92 -0.59
CA THR A 25 -7.86 -5.53 -1.39
C THR A 25 -6.62 -6.31 -0.94
N ARG A 26 -5.87 -6.84 -1.91
CA ARG A 26 -4.58 -7.51 -1.67
C ARG A 26 -3.48 -6.76 -2.42
N PHE A 27 -2.38 -6.51 -1.71
CA PHE A 27 -1.19 -5.87 -2.26
C PHE A 27 -0.05 -6.86 -2.29
N TYR A 28 0.53 -7.06 -3.46
CA TYR A 28 1.64 -7.98 -3.69
C TYR A 28 2.92 -7.17 -3.83
N TYR A 29 3.67 -7.02 -2.73
CA TYR A 29 4.87 -6.22 -2.66
C TYR A 29 6.11 -6.99 -3.12
N ASN A 30 7.01 -6.26 -3.77
CA ASN A 30 8.37 -6.67 -4.08
C ASN A 30 9.33 -5.55 -3.71
N GLN A 31 10.47 -5.92 -3.13
CA GLN A 31 11.53 -4.98 -2.77
C GLN A 31 12.87 -5.52 -3.24
N LYS A 32 13.63 -4.66 -3.91
CA LYS A 32 14.96 -4.99 -4.42
C LYS A 32 15.82 -3.73 -4.47
N ASN A 33 17.00 -3.77 -3.85
CA ASN A 33 17.97 -2.67 -3.85
C ASN A 33 17.37 -1.32 -3.42
N GLY A 34 16.47 -1.34 -2.42
CA GLY A 34 15.79 -0.14 -1.92
C GLY A 34 14.63 0.35 -2.81
N VAL A 35 14.38 -0.27 -3.96
CA VAL A 35 13.19 -0.01 -4.79
C VAL A 35 12.03 -0.83 -4.26
N VAL A 36 10.87 -0.20 -4.10
CA VAL A 36 9.61 -0.83 -3.69
C VAL A 36 8.66 -0.82 -4.87
N THR A 37 8.07 -1.97 -5.19
CA THR A 37 7.02 -2.09 -6.21
C THR A 37 5.90 -2.96 -5.67
N ALA A 38 4.68 -2.74 -6.15
CA ALA A 38 3.59 -3.67 -5.89
C ALA A 38 2.55 -3.62 -7.01
N THR A 39 1.76 -4.69 -7.09
CA THR A 39 0.46 -4.66 -7.78
C THR A 39 -0.62 -4.98 -6.77
N TYR A 40 -1.82 -4.43 -6.98
CA TYR A 40 -2.93 -4.65 -6.06
C TYR A 40 -4.28 -4.64 -6.78
N SER A 41 -5.23 -5.34 -6.19
CA SER A 41 -6.62 -5.45 -6.69
C SER A 41 -7.55 -5.95 -5.59
N GLY A 42 -8.86 -5.86 -5.82
CA GLY A 42 -9.89 -6.30 -4.90
C GLY A 42 -10.59 -5.14 -4.18
N GLY A 43 -11.83 -5.39 -3.74
CA GLY A 43 -12.71 -4.34 -3.23
C GLY A 43 -13.15 -3.41 -4.36
N PHE A 44 -12.87 -2.10 -4.23
CA PHE A 44 -13.20 -1.09 -5.23
C PHE A 44 -12.14 -0.95 -6.34
N VAL A 45 -11.04 -1.70 -6.27
CA VAL A 45 -9.92 -1.58 -7.20
C VAL A 45 -9.92 -2.75 -8.20
N VAL A 46 -10.04 -2.42 -9.48
CA VAL A 46 -9.91 -3.40 -10.58
C VAL A 46 -8.45 -3.80 -10.75
N LYS A 47 -7.55 -2.81 -10.85
CA LYS A 47 -6.11 -3.02 -10.98
C LYS A 47 -5.36 -1.77 -10.53
N GLY A 48 -4.37 -1.96 -9.68
CA GLY A 48 -3.47 -0.92 -9.21
C GLY A 48 -2.01 -1.34 -9.25
N SER A 49 -1.13 -0.34 -9.29
CA SER A 49 0.31 -0.53 -9.22
C SER A 49 0.98 0.55 -8.38
N ILE A 50 2.11 0.18 -7.82
CA ILE A 50 2.91 1.00 -6.90
C ILE A 50 4.36 1.01 -7.38
N ILE A 51 4.99 2.17 -7.30
CA ILE A 51 6.44 2.33 -7.38
C ILE A 51 6.91 3.29 -6.29
N GLY A 52 8.03 2.97 -5.66
CA GLY A 52 8.59 3.80 -4.61
C GLY A 52 9.99 3.39 -4.21
N LYS A 53 10.44 3.95 -3.09
CA LYS A 53 11.78 3.73 -2.57
C LYS A 53 11.76 3.73 -1.04
N MET A 54 12.65 2.92 -0.46
CA MET A 54 13.00 3.00 0.94
C MET A 54 13.69 4.34 1.23
N LEU A 55 13.33 4.96 2.35
CA LEU A 55 13.98 6.14 2.90
C LEU A 55 15.03 5.74 3.94
N ASP A 56 14.71 4.70 4.72
CA ASP A 56 15.59 4.04 5.69
C ASP A 56 15.14 2.58 5.89
N GLU A 57 15.55 1.92 6.98
CA GLU A 57 15.19 0.54 7.30
C GLU A 57 13.68 0.28 7.44
N TYR A 58 12.91 1.27 7.91
CA TYR A 58 11.51 1.10 8.29
C TYR A 58 10.57 2.12 7.64
N ASN A 59 11.09 3.11 6.92
CA ASN A 59 10.28 4.13 6.25
C ASN A 59 10.48 4.06 4.74
N PHE A 60 9.41 4.27 3.99
CA PHE A 60 9.43 4.33 2.54
C PHE A 60 8.38 5.30 2.00
N GLU A 61 8.56 5.75 0.77
CA GLU A 61 7.57 6.56 0.05
C GLU A 61 7.24 5.91 -1.29
N ILE A 62 5.97 6.02 -1.68
CA ILE A 62 5.44 5.45 -2.91
C ILE A 62 4.59 6.45 -3.68
N CYS A 63 4.55 6.24 -4.99
CA CYS A 63 3.49 6.71 -5.86
C CYS A 63 2.63 5.51 -6.27
N TYR A 64 1.33 5.71 -6.33
CA TYR A 64 0.38 4.69 -6.72
C TYR A 64 -0.65 5.21 -7.71
N GLN A 65 -1.25 4.29 -8.44
CA GLN A 65 -2.30 4.54 -9.41
C GLN A 65 -3.15 3.30 -9.59
N HIS A 66 -4.45 3.50 -9.84
CA HIS A 66 -5.37 2.40 -10.07
C HIS A 66 -6.60 2.79 -10.88
N LEU A 67 -7.24 1.77 -11.43
CA LEU A 67 -8.58 1.83 -12.01
C LEU A 67 -9.61 1.36 -10.98
N THR A 68 -10.63 2.17 -10.71
CA THR A 68 -11.75 1.79 -9.84
C THR A 68 -12.78 0.95 -10.58
N VAL A 69 -13.65 0.25 -9.84
CA VAL A 69 -14.80 -0.47 -10.41
C VAL A 69 -15.81 0.45 -11.10
N ALA A 70 -15.78 1.75 -10.80
CA ALA A 70 -16.58 2.78 -11.47
C ALA A 70 -15.94 3.29 -12.78
N GLY A 71 -14.75 2.79 -13.13
CA GLY A 71 -14.04 3.19 -14.35
C GLY A 71 -13.17 4.44 -14.20
N GLU A 72 -12.94 4.90 -12.97
CA GLU A 72 -12.14 6.10 -12.69
C GLU A 72 -10.66 5.78 -12.57
N LEU A 73 -9.80 6.63 -13.14
CA LEU A 73 -8.36 6.57 -12.93
C LEU A 73 -8.00 7.47 -11.74
N LYS A 74 -7.43 6.87 -10.70
CA LYS A 74 -6.94 7.58 -9.52
C LYS A 74 -5.44 7.40 -9.37
N ALA A 75 -4.76 8.43 -8.87
CA ALA A 75 -3.34 8.38 -8.54
C ALA A 75 -3.04 9.19 -7.28
N GLY A 76 -1.97 8.84 -6.57
CA GLY A 76 -1.58 9.48 -5.32
C GLY A 76 -0.15 9.19 -4.93
N HIS A 77 0.28 9.84 -3.85
CA HIS A 77 1.53 9.53 -3.16
C HIS A 77 1.24 9.13 -1.71
N CYS A 78 2.13 8.34 -1.13
CA CYS A 78 2.00 7.87 0.23
C CYS A 78 3.37 7.78 0.91
N LYS A 79 3.40 8.16 2.20
CA LYS A 79 4.50 7.88 3.11
C LYS A 79 4.07 6.74 4.02
N SER A 80 4.98 5.79 4.21
CA SER A 80 4.67 4.52 4.87
C SER A 80 5.73 4.19 5.90
N LYS A 81 5.29 3.70 7.06
CA LYS A 81 6.13 3.27 8.17
C LYS A 81 5.85 1.81 8.51
N ILE A 82 6.91 1.03 8.59
CA ILE A 82 6.88 -0.39 8.94
C ILE A 82 7.01 -0.54 10.45
N SER A 83 6.17 -1.40 11.03
CA SER A 83 6.27 -1.88 12.41
C SER A 83 6.22 -3.41 12.41
N LEU A 84 7.02 -4.05 13.26
CA LEU A 84 6.93 -5.49 13.50
C LEU A 84 6.01 -5.73 14.70
N LEU A 85 4.99 -6.55 14.51
CA LEU A 85 4.07 -7.00 15.57
C LEU A 85 4.62 -8.30 16.21
N ASP A 86 3.89 -8.79 17.21
CA ASP A 86 4.15 -10.10 17.80
C ASP A 86 4.17 -11.18 16.72
N ASN A 87 5.14 -12.10 16.78
CA ASN A 87 5.41 -13.15 15.78
C ASN A 87 5.98 -12.66 14.43
N ASP A 88 6.70 -11.53 14.42
CA ASP A 88 7.38 -10.98 13.23
C ASP A 88 6.43 -10.59 12.07
N VAL A 89 5.13 -10.46 12.37
CA VAL A 89 4.12 -10.01 11.39
C VAL A 89 4.33 -8.53 11.10
N ILE A 90 4.41 -8.17 9.81
CA ILE A 90 4.61 -6.78 9.40
C ILE A 90 3.28 -6.02 9.40
N LYS A 91 3.26 -4.87 10.08
CA LYS A 91 2.25 -3.81 9.93
C LYS A 91 2.86 -2.63 9.18
N ILE A 92 2.07 -2.01 8.30
CA ILE A 92 2.43 -0.76 7.62
C ILE A 92 1.38 0.29 7.95
N ASP A 93 1.82 1.40 8.55
CA ASP A 93 1.03 2.60 8.72
C ASP A 93 1.30 3.56 7.56
N GLU A 94 0.25 4.05 6.93
CA GLU A 94 0.31 4.84 5.70
C GLU A 94 -0.37 6.19 5.88
N THR A 95 0.24 7.24 5.32
CA THR A 95 -0.38 8.54 5.12
C THR A 95 -0.34 8.86 3.64
N TRP A 96 -1.51 8.99 3.02
CA TRP A 96 -1.65 9.14 1.57
C TRP A 96 -2.33 10.45 1.21
N LYS A 97 -2.06 10.90 -0.02
CA LYS A 97 -2.75 12.04 -0.64
C LYS A 97 -2.98 11.75 -2.12
N PHE A 98 -4.20 11.97 -2.58
CA PHE A 98 -4.52 11.86 -3.99
C PHE A 98 -3.90 13.02 -4.77
N LEU A 99 -3.42 12.70 -5.98
CA LEU A 99 -2.96 13.65 -6.99
C LEU A 99 -4.05 13.95 -8.04
N THR A 100 -5.11 13.13 -8.03
CA THR A 100 -6.27 13.23 -8.90
C THR A 100 -7.52 13.61 -8.09
N GLY A 101 -8.55 14.13 -8.76
CA GLY A 101 -9.82 14.45 -8.08
C GLY A 101 -9.70 15.62 -7.11
N ASP A 102 -10.32 15.48 -5.95
CA ASP A 102 -10.36 16.50 -4.88
C ASP A 102 -9.05 16.61 -4.07
N GLN A 103 -8.05 15.80 -4.39
CA GLN A 103 -6.76 15.72 -3.70
C GLN A 103 -6.90 15.47 -2.20
N ALA A 104 -7.95 14.73 -1.80
CA ALA A 104 -8.13 14.31 -0.43
C ALA A 104 -6.91 13.54 0.10
N GLU A 105 -6.75 13.58 1.41
CA GLU A 105 -5.70 12.90 2.15
C GLU A 105 -6.30 12.04 3.26
N GLY A 106 -5.53 11.06 3.71
CA GLY A 106 -5.99 10.11 4.71
C GLY A 106 -4.90 9.18 5.18
N THR A 107 -5.32 8.21 5.98
CA THR A 107 -4.43 7.19 6.52
C THR A 107 -4.99 5.81 6.29
N SER A 108 -4.10 4.83 6.15
CA SER A 108 -4.43 3.42 6.05
C SER A 108 -3.49 2.58 6.91
N GLU A 109 -3.98 1.42 7.31
CA GLU A 109 -3.18 0.40 7.97
C GLU A 109 -3.24 -0.87 7.14
N LEU A 110 -2.07 -1.40 6.80
CA LEU A 110 -1.91 -2.68 6.13
C LEU A 110 -1.26 -3.69 7.08
N VAL A 111 -1.69 -4.94 7.01
CA VAL A 111 -1.09 -6.05 7.76
C VAL A 111 -0.70 -7.16 6.81
N GLU A 112 0.46 -7.76 7.06
CA GLU A 112 0.96 -8.92 6.33
C GLU A 112 0.00 -10.11 6.48
N VAL A 113 -0.24 -10.80 5.37
CA VAL A 113 -1.05 -12.01 5.32
C VAL A 113 -0.34 -13.10 4.55
N VAL A 114 -0.52 -14.35 4.98
CA VAL A 114 -0.10 -15.53 4.21
C VAL A 114 -1.27 -15.94 3.32
N LEU A 115 -1.00 -16.09 2.02
CA LEU A 115 -1.98 -16.66 1.10
C LEU A 115 -1.92 -18.19 1.24
N ASN A 116 -3.06 -18.80 1.58
CA ASN A 116 -3.23 -20.25 1.60
C ASN A 116 -3.52 -20.79 0.20
#